data_AF-A0A7S1RBR9-F1
#
_entry.id   AF-A0A7S1RBR9-F1
#
_cell.length_a   1.000
_cell.length_b   1.000
_cell.length_c   1.000
_cell.angle_alpha   90.00
_cell.angle_beta   90.00
_cell.angle_gamma   90.00
#
_symmetry.space_group_name_H-M   'P 1'
#
loop_
_entity.id
_entity.type
_entity.pdbx_description
1 polymer ?
#
loop_
_entity_poly.entity_id
_entity_poly.type
_entity_poly.pdbx_seq_one_letter_code
_entity_poly.pdbx_strand_id
1 'polypeptide(L)'
;GLLGSSAGARISPHSNLWPVTSASHPGPRQTIAFELGDGGNIDNTGLMALLQRGVPKIAMVINTADPLNDDVDFCTAGPDLDCSGMVAAQLADKFGVPARDDMKGLFWSKNQVFAKSELRPLLCNLGALRKAGKPLVSRQRLAVQPNSWWGIRGGWTV
;
A
#
# COMPACT_ATOMS: atom_id res chain seq x y z
N GLY A 1 29.14 -3.48 -26.66
CA GLY A 1 28.10 -2.79 -27.43
C GLY A 1 26.81 -3.56 -27.31
N LEU A 2 25.89 -3.08 -26.48
CA LEU A 2 24.49 -3.49 -26.50
C LEU A 2 23.72 -2.24 -26.88
N LEU A 3 23.22 -2.24 -28.11
CA LEU A 3 22.34 -1.20 -28.64
C LEU A 3 21.01 -1.30 -27.88
N GLY A 4 20.94 -0.66 -26.72
CA GLY A 4 19.67 -0.30 -26.10
C GLY A 4 18.98 0.68 -27.04
N SER A 5 17.96 0.20 -27.73
CA SER A 5 17.24 1.00 -28.73
C SER A 5 16.79 2.33 -28.13
N SER A 6 17.14 3.42 -28.80
CA SER A 6 16.74 4.81 -28.51
C SER A 6 15.23 5.05 -28.54
N ALA A 7 14.43 4.01 -28.78
CA ALA A 7 12.98 4.03 -28.80
C ALA A 7 12.36 3.92 -27.39
N GLY A 8 12.97 3.19 -26.45
CA GLY A 8 12.43 3.03 -25.09
C GLY A 8 12.41 4.33 -24.29
N ALA A 9 13.48 5.13 -24.40
CA ALA A 9 13.60 6.44 -23.75
C ALA A 9 12.62 7.51 -24.28
N ARG A 10 11.89 7.24 -25.36
CA ARG A 10 10.86 8.14 -25.91
C ARG A 10 9.44 7.82 -25.43
N ILE A 11 9.25 6.71 -24.71
CA ILE A 11 7.92 6.24 -24.28
C ILE A 11 7.71 6.50 -22.79
N SER A 12 8.74 6.33 -21.96
CA SER A 12 8.65 6.68 -20.54
C SER A 12 8.81 8.19 -20.34
N PRO A 13 7.88 8.87 -19.63
CA PRO A 13 8.01 10.28 -19.34
C PRO A 13 9.20 10.52 -18.39
N HIS A 14 10.02 11.54 -18.69
CA HIS A 14 11.12 11.97 -17.83
C HIS A 14 10.93 13.43 -17.40
N SER A 15 11.31 13.76 -16.16
CA SER A 15 11.29 15.13 -15.67
C SER A 15 12.41 15.40 -14.65
N ASN A 16 12.84 16.65 -14.57
CA ASN A 16 13.75 17.13 -13.54
C ASN A 16 12.93 17.51 -12.30
N LEU A 17 13.14 16.79 -11.18
CA LEU A 17 12.43 17.05 -9.92
C LEU A 17 13.39 17.61 -8.87
N TRP A 18 12.88 18.49 -8.02
CA TRP A 18 13.61 18.94 -6.83
C TRP A 18 13.65 17.84 -5.79
N PRO A 19 14.83 17.47 -5.28
CA PRO A 19 14.92 16.50 -4.19
C PRO A 19 14.21 17.00 -2.94
N VAL A 20 13.59 16.09 -2.20
CA VAL A 20 13.05 16.41 -0.86
C VAL A 20 14.20 16.78 0.06
N THR A 21 14.18 18.00 0.59
CA THR A 21 15.16 18.45 1.58
C THR A 21 14.71 18.08 3.00
N SER A 22 15.66 17.70 3.84
CA SER A 22 15.41 17.39 5.25
C SER A 22 16.64 17.77 6.09
N ALA A 23 16.57 17.61 7.42
CA ALA A 23 17.76 17.76 8.26
C ALA A 23 18.89 16.78 7.86
N SER A 24 18.55 15.59 7.36
CA SER A 24 19.51 14.61 6.82
C SER A 24 19.93 14.89 5.37
N HIS A 25 19.16 15.70 4.63
CA HIS A 25 19.45 16.10 3.25
C HIS A 25 19.24 17.62 3.09
N PRO A 26 20.12 18.45 3.69
CA PRO A 26 19.95 19.90 3.68
C PRO A 26 20.11 20.49 2.27
N GLY A 27 19.41 21.60 2.02
CA GLY A 27 19.37 22.29 0.73
C GLY A 27 20.37 23.45 0.59
N PRO A 28 20.38 24.15 -0.56
CA PRO A 28 19.68 23.81 -1.81
C PRO A 28 20.39 22.71 -2.61
N ARG A 29 19.61 21.94 -3.39
CA ARG A 29 20.10 20.86 -4.27
C ARG A 29 19.70 21.15 -5.71
N GLN A 30 20.56 20.80 -6.66
CA GLN A 30 20.19 20.81 -8.08
C GLN A 30 19.06 19.80 -8.33
N THR A 31 18.24 20.06 -9.35
CA THR A 31 17.21 19.11 -9.80
C THR A 31 17.84 17.82 -10.27
N ILE A 32 17.17 16.69 -10.03
CA ILE A 32 17.60 15.36 -10.46
C ILE A 32 16.62 14.87 -11.53
N ALA A 33 17.14 14.30 -12.61
CA ALA A 33 16.32 13.69 -13.64
C ALA A 33 15.75 12.34 -13.14
N PHE A 34 14.41 12.20 -13.22
CA PHE A 34 13.70 10.97 -12.89
C PHE A 34 12.88 10.49 -14.10
N GLU A 35 12.75 9.17 -14.21
CA GLU A 35 11.67 8.55 -14.98
C GLU A 35 10.39 8.57 -14.14
N LEU A 36 9.28 8.96 -14.75
CA LEU A 36 7.98 9.06 -14.12
C LEU A 36 7.14 7.84 -14.49
N GLY A 37 6.38 7.33 -13.52
CA GLY A 37 5.45 6.23 -13.70
C GLY A 37 4.17 6.49 -12.94
N ASP A 38 3.19 5.62 -13.15
CA ASP A 38 1.95 5.65 -12.39
C ASP A 38 2.23 5.34 -10.91
N GLY A 39 1.80 6.22 -10.02
CA GLY A 39 1.95 6.03 -8.57
C GLY A 39 1.20 4.80 -8.06
N GLY A 40 0.15 4.39 -8.76
CA GLY A 40 -0.63 3.20 -8.44
C GLY A 40 0.12 1.88 -8.63
N ASN A 41 1.24 1.89 -9.35
CA ASN A 41 2.16 0.76 -9.36
C ASN A 41 2.80 0.51 -7.99
N ILE A 42 2.87 1.54 -7.16
CA ILE A 42 3.44 1.48 -5.80
C ILE A 42 2.33 1.43 -4.76
N ASP A 43 1.39 2.38 -4.77
CA ASP A 43 0.33 2.49 -3.77
C ASP A 43 -0.79 3.43 -4.24
N ASN A 44 -2.04 2.97 -4.16
CA ASN A 44 -3.23 3.77 -4.48
C ASN A 44 -3.89 4.41 -3.24
N THR A 45 -3.29 4.26 -2.05
CA THR A 45 -3.90 4.70 -0.78
C THR A 45 -3.24 5.92 -0.15
N GLY A 46 -1.98 6.21 -0.51
CA GLY A 46 -1.15 7.22 0.14
C GLY A 46 -0.64 6.81 1.53
N LEU A 47 -1.03 5.64 2.04
CA LEU A 47 -0.66 5.16 3.37
C LEU A 47 0.85 5.04 3.51
N MET A 48 1.53 4.50 2.49
CA MET A 48 2.96 4.23 2.55
C MET A 48 3.77 5.52 2.74
N ALA A 49 3.41 6.58 2.01
CA ALA A 49 4.07 7.88 2.10
C ALA A 49 3.82 8.59 3.45
N LEU A 50 2.68 8.33 4.10
CA LEU A 50 2.39 8.85 5.44
C LEU A 50 3.15 8.09 6.53
N LEU A 51 3.27 6.77 6.39
CA LEU A 51 4.06 5.93 7.30
C LEU A 51 5.56 6.25 7.21
N GLN A 52 6.11 6.48 6.02
CA GLN A 52 7.50 6.94 5.84
C GLN A 52 7.79 8.23 6.62
N ARG A 53 6.79 9.11 6.76
CA ARG A 53 6.88 10.39 7.48
C ARG A 53 6.59 10.25 8.99
N GLY A 54 6.25 9.06 9.47
CA GLY A 54 5.92 8.82 10.88
C GLY A 54 4.63 9.50 11.33
N VAL A 55 3.64 9.66 10.43
CA VAL A 55 2.35 10.26 10.77
C VAL A 55 1.60 9.33 11.75
N PRO A 56 1.19 9.82 12.94
CA PRO A 56 0.66 8.97 14.01
C PRO A 56 -0.84 8.69 13.91
N LYS A 57 -1.56 9.38 13.01
CA LYS A 57 -3.00 9.21 12.79
C LYS A 57 -3.30 9.40 11.32
N ILE A 58 -3.88 8.39 10.69
CA ILE A 58 -4.11 8.36 9.25
C ILE A 58 -5.57 7.98 8.98
N ALA A 59 -6.22 8.72 8.08
CA ALA A 59 -7.45 8.30 7.44
C ALA A 59 -7.11 7.76 6.06
N MET A 60 -7.29 6.45 5.86
CA MET A 60 -7.10 5.81 4.57
C MET A 60 -8.45 5.61 3.91
N VAL A 61 -8.62 6.18 2.71
CA VAL A 61 -9.86 6.06 1.93
C VAL A 61 -9.59 5.18 0.74
N ILE A 62 -10.39 4.13 0.58
CA ILE A 62 -10.27 3.15 -0.49
C ILE A 62 -11.50 3.26 -1.37
N ASN A 63 -11.31 3.69 -2.61
CA ASN A 63 -12.32 3.65 -3.66
C ASN A 63 -11.92 2.58 -4.67
N THR A 64 -12.72 1.52 -4.80
CA THR A 64 -12.36 0.33 -5.56
C THR A 64 -13.59 -0.36 -6.12
N ALA A 65 -13.41 -1.05 -7.25
CA ALA A 65 -14.41 -1.96 -7.81
C ALA A 65 -14.37 -3.34 -7.14
N ASP A 66 -13.29 -3.67 -6.42
CA ASP A 66 -13.14 -4.95 -5.72
C ASP A 66 -14.12 -5.05 -4.54
N PRO A 67 -15.02 -6.03 -4.50
CA PRO A 67 -15.95 -6.18 -3.39
C PRO A 67 -15.24 -6.70 -2.13
N LEU A 68 -15.83 -6.40 -0.98
CA LEU A 68 -15.65 -7.24 0.21
C LEU A 68 -16.50 -8.51 -0.02
N ASN A 69 -15.88 -9.69 0.07
CA ASN A 69 -16.58 -10.95 -0.14
C ASN A 69 -17.61 -11.20 0.98
N ASP A 70 -18.89 -11.19 0.63
CA ASP A 70 -20.02 -11.34 1.57
C ASP A 70 -20.37 -12.81 1.87
N ASP A 71 -19.86 -13.76 1.08
CA ASP A 71 -20.06 -15.20 1.27
C ASP A 71 -19.16 -15.79 2.37
N VAL A 72 -18.15 -15.01 2.81
CA VAL A 72 -17.18 -15.43 3.83
C VAL A 72 -17.50 -14.75 5.16
N ASP A 73 -17.72 -15.54 6.20
CA ASP A 73 -17.74 -15.04 7.57
C ASP A 73 -16.32 -14.96 8.14
N PHE A 74 -15.67 -13.81 7.94
CA PHE A 74 -14.31 -13.55 8.45
C PHE A 74 -14.19 -13.66 9.97
N CYS A 75 -15.31 -13.55 10.71
CA CYS A 75 -15.31 -13.64 12.16
C CYS A 75 -15.12 -15.09 12.66
N THR A 76 -15.60 -16.07 11.91
CA THR A 76 -15.54 -17.50 12.25
C THR A 76 -14.55 -18.29 11.39
N ALA A 77 -14.06 -17.70 10.29
CA ALA A 77 -13.04 -18.30 9.44
C ALA A 77 -11.75 -18.65 10.22
N GLY A 78 -11.16 -19.80 9.88
CA GLY A 78 -9.91 -20.28 10.45
C GLY A 78 -8.71 -19.35 10.16
N PRO A 79 -7.61 -19.49 10.93
CA PRO A 79 -6.42 -18.64 10.79
C PRO A 79 -5.73 -18.79 9.43
N ASP A 80 -5.94 -19.92 8.74
CA ASP A 80 -5.31 -20.25 7.45
C ASP A 80 -6.12 -19.78 6.24
N LEU A 81 -7.21 -19.02 6.44
CA LEU A 81 -7.99 -18.47 5.34
C LEU A 81 -7.12 -17.59 4.43
N ASP A 82 -7.00 -17.99 3.16
CA ASP A 82 -6.40 -17.13 2.15
C ASP A 82 -7.38 -16.02 1.76
N CYS A 83 -7.07 -14.79 2.18
CA CYS A 83 -7.86 -13.60 1.87
C CYS A 83 -7.61 -13.05 0.46
N SER A 84 -6.78 -13.70 -0.37
CA SER A 84 -6.45 -13.21 -1.71
C SER A 84 -7.69 -13.15 -2.60
N GLY A 85 -7.98 -11.95 -3.11
CA GLY A 85 -9.17 -11.66 -3.92
C GLY A 85 -10.49 -11.61 -3.16
N MET A 86 -10.47 -11.68 -1.82
CA MET A 86 -11.68 -11.53 -0.98
C MET A 86 -11.93 -10.08 -0.55
N VAL A 87 -10.96 -9.21 -0.76
CA VAL A 87 -11.01 -7.78 -0.48
C VAL A 87 -10.08 -7.05 -1.44
N ALA A 88 -10.29 -5.74 -1.58
CA ALA A 88 -9.44 -4.88 -2.38
C ALA A 88 -7.95 -5.10 -2.11
N ALA A 89 -7.19 -5.37 -3.17
CA ALA A 89 -5.77 -5.71 -3.02
C ALA A 89 -4.94 -4.56 -2.41
N GLN A 90 -5.36 -3.31 -2.60
CA GLN A 90 -4.73 -2.12 -1.99
C GLN A 90 -4.91 -2.01 -0.47
N LEU A 91 -5.85 -2.78 0.11
CA LEU A 91 -5.94 -3.01 1.55
C LEU A 91 -5.10 -4.21 1.95
N ALA A 92 -5.27 -5.33 1.24
CA ALA A 92 -4.69 -6.63 1.58
C ALA A 92 -3.15 -6.64 1.55
N ASP A 93 -2.56 -5.91 0.61
CA ASP A 93 -1.10 -5.80 0.43
C ASP A 93 -0.39 -5.25 1.66
N LYS A 94 -1.03 -4.34 2.41
CA LYS A 94 -0.52 -3.75 3.66
C LYS A 94 -0.33 -4.81 4.76
N PHE A 95 -1.02 -5.94 4.64
CA PHE A 95 -0.95 -7.08 5.55
C PHE A 95 -0.18 -8.28 4.94
N GLY A 96 0.49 -8.09 3.80
CA GLY A 96 1.28 -9.14 3.15
C GLY A 96 0.45 -10.19 2.42
N VAL A 97 -0.80 -9.87 2.07
CA VAL A 97 -1.62 -10.73 1.20
C VAL A 97 -1.50 -10.20 -0.24
N PRO A 98 -0.90 -10.98 -1.16
CA PRO A 98 -0.68 -10.53 -2.52
C PRO A 98 -2.00 -10.37 -3.29
N ALA A 99 -2.03 -9.40 -4.20
CA ALA A 99 -3.01 -9.38 -5.27
C ALA A 99 -2.92 -10.68 -6.07
N ARG A 100 -4.04 -11.20 -6.57
CA ARG A 100 -4.03 -12.42 -7.40
C ARG A 100 -3.19 -12.27 -8.67
N ASP A 101 -3.05 -11.03 -9.15
CA ASP A 101 -2.29 -10.69 -10.35
C ASP A 101 -1.12 -9.76 -9.99
N ASP A 102 0.02 -10.33 -9.60
CA ASP A 102 1.29 -9.59 -9.50
C ASP A 102 1.80 -9.30 -10.93
N MET A 103 1.14 -8.34 -11.59
CA MET A 103 1.51 -7.91 -12.93
C MET A 103 2.91 -7.30 -12.91
N LYS A 104 3.72 -7.62 -13.92
CA LYS A 104 5.05 -7.01 -14.09
C LYS A 104 4.93 -5.48 -14.07
N GLY A 105 5.61 -4.86 -13.12
CA GLY A 105 5.58 -3.40 -12.94
C GLY A 105 4.77 -2.92 -11.74
N LEU A 106 4.00 -3.80 -11.08
CA LEU A 106 3.40 -3.53 -9.78
C LEU A 106 4.37 -3.93 -8.66
N PHE A 107 4.33 -3.18 -7.55
CA PHE A 107 5.18 -3.40 -6.38
C PHE A 107 4.37 -3.69 -5.11
N TRP A 108 3.11 -4.12 -5.25
CA TRP A 108 2.21 -4.29 -4.11
C TRP A 108 2.65 -5.44 -3.19
N SER A 109 3.34 -6.44 -3.73
CA SER A 109 4.01 -7.50 -2.94
C SER A 109 5.09 -6.97 -1.98
N LYS A 110 5.51 -5.70 -2.12
CA LYS A 110 6.46 -5.03 -1.22
C LYS A 110 5.79 -4.16 -0.15
N ASN A 111 4.46 -4.12 -0.07
CA ASN A 111 3.75 -3.14 0.75
C ASN A 111 3.38 -3.60 2.16
N GLN A 112 3.81 -4.78 2.60
CA GLN A 112 3.52 -5.23 3.96
C GLN A 112 4.11 -4.27 5.00
N VAL A 113 3.23 -3.73 5.85
CA VAL A 113 3.54 -2.81 6.95
C VAL A 113 2.73 -3.11 8.20
N PHE A 114 1.80 -4.07 8.15
CA PHE A 114 1.04 -4.59 9.27
C PHE A 114 1.14 -6.12 9.33
N ALA A 115 0.91 -6.68 10.52
CA ALA A 115 0.94 -8.13 10.70
C ALA A 115 -0.23 -8.79 9.95
N LYS A 116 0.03 -9.86 9.20
CA LYS A 116 -1.00 -10.60 8.45
C LYS A 116 -2.20 -11.02 9.32
N SER A 117 -1.95 -11.33 10.59
CA SER A 117 -2.98 -11.69 11.58
C SER A 117 -4.01 -10.59 11.85
N GLU A 118 -3.68 -9.32 11.61
CA GLU A 118 -4.56 -8.17 11.83
C GLU A 118 -5.58 -7.97 10.70
N LEU A 119 -5.37 -8.58 9.52
CA LEU A 119 -6.28 -8.42 8.39
C LEU A 119 -7.65 -9.03 8.69
N ARG A 120 -7.71 -10.28 9.17
CA ARG A 120 -8.98 -10.97 9.39
C ARG A 120 -9.88 -10.29 10.43
N PRO A 121 -9.39 -9.85 11.61
CA PRO A 121 -10.17 -9.02 12.53
C PRO A 121 -10.73 -7.75 11.89
N LEU A 122 -9.94 -7.07 11.05
CA LEU A 122 -10.41 -5.91 10.30
C LEU A 122 -11.54 -6.28 9.32
N LEU A 123 -11.38 -7.36 8.54
CA LEU A 123 -12.41 -7.83 7.60
C LEU A 123 -13.69 -8.26 8.32
N CYS A 124 -13.58 -8.93 9.48
CA CYS A 124 -14.73 -9.25 10.34
C CYS A 124 -15.48 -7.99 10.76
N ASN A 125 -14.78 -6.94 11.21
CA ASN A 125 -15.43 -5.68 11.59
C ASN A 125 -16.11 -5.00 10.40
N LEU A 126 -15.46 -4.96 9.23
CA LEU A 126 -16.05 -4.39 8.01
C LEU A 126 -17.29 -5.19 7.56
N GLY A 127 -17.22 -6.53 7.61
CA GLY A 127 -18.35 -7.40 7.31
C GLY A 127 -19.53 -7.19 8.25
N ALA A 128 -19.28 -7.02 9.55
CA ALA A 128 -20.32 -6.72 10.54
C ALA A 128 -20.99 -5.35 10.28
N LEU A 129 -20.20 -4.31 9.95
CA LEU A 129 -20.74 -2.99 9.59
C LEU A 129 -21.61 -3.07 8.33
N ARG A 130 -21.15 -3.80 7.32
CA ARG A 130 -21.91 -4.03 6.08
C ARG A 130 -23.25 -4.72 6.35
N LYS A 131 -23.23 -5.84 7.08
CA LYS A 131 -24.44 -6.58 7.47
C LYS A 131 -25.42 -5.71 8.26
N ALA A 132 -24.92 -4.75 9.04
CA ALA A 132 -25.73 -3.79 9.79
C ALA A 132 -26.19 -2.57 8.96
N GLY A 133 -25.89 -2.50 7.66
CA GLY A 133 -26.24 -1.36 6.80
C GLY A 133 -25.51 -0.06 7.17
N LYS A 134 -24.32 -0.15 7.79
CA LYS A 134 -23.54 1.00 8.25
C LYS A 134 -22.39 1.32 7.27
N PRO A 135 -21.90 2.57 7.27
CA PRO A 135 -20.67 2.92 6.56
C PRO A 135 -19.50 2.02 6.99
N LEU A 136 -18.67 1.60 6.04
CA LEU A 136 -17.50 0.74 6.25
C LEU A 136 -16.31 1.51 6.80
N VAL A 137 -16.53 2.21 7.91
CA VAL A 137 -15.53 3.00 8.61
C VAL A 137 -15.06 2.23 9.83
N SER A 138 -13.81 1.82 9.82
CA SER A 138 -13.18 1.05 10.89
C SER A 138 -12.01 1.84 11.46
N ARG A 139 -12.02 2.08 12.77
CA ARG A 139 -10.89 2.66 13.50
C ARG A 139 -10.03 1.53 14.04
N GLN A 140 -8.76 1.52 13.67
CA GLN A 140 -7.77 0.54 14.11
C GLN A 140 -6.65 1.23 14.88
N ARG A 141 -5.90 0.43 15.63
CA ARG A 141 -4.64 0.82 16.25
C ARG A 141 -3.62 -0.26 15.93
N LEU A 142 -2.76 -0.02 14.94
CA LEU A 142 -1.93 -1.07 14.34
C LEU A 142 -0.45 -0.81 14.61
N ALA A 143 0.29 -1.86 14.97
CA ALA A 143 1.73 -1.80 15.04
C ALA A 143 2.33 -1.78 13.63
N VAL A 144 3.08 -0.73 13.32
CA VAL A 144 3.76 -0.58 12.03
C VAL A 144 5.01 -1.47 12.03
N GLN A 145 5.05 -2.41 11.10
CA GLN A 145 6.20 -3.27 10.85
C GLN A 145 7.26 -2.51 10.02
N PRO A 146 8.56 -2.80 10.25
CA PRO A 146 9.62 -2.25 9.41
C PRO A 146 9.45 -2.74 7.97
N ASN A 147 9.71 -1.84 7.02
CA ASN A 147 9.75 -2.15 5.59
C ASN A 147 10.94 -1.42 4.97
N SER A 148 12.06 -2.14 4.81
CA SER A 148 13.33 -1.57 4.33
C SER A 148 13.29 -1.20 2.85
N TRP A 149 12.46 -1.87 2.05
CA TRP A 149 12.29 -1.55 0.63
C TRP A 149 11.76 -0.12 0.45
N TRP A 150 10.76 0.26 1.26
CA TRP A 150 10.20 1.61 1.26
C TRP A 150 10.79 2.53 2.34
N GLY A 151 11.83 2.12 3.07
CA GLY A 151 12.46 2.96 4.10
C GLY A 151 11.56 3.29 5.30
N ILE A 152 10.57 2.45 5.62
CA ILE A 152 9.70 2.60 6.80
C ILE A 152 10.37 1.90 7.98
N ARG A 153 10.67 2.65 9.04
CA ARG A 153 11.36 2.12 10.23
C ARG A 153 10.52 1.15 11.07
N GLY A 154 9.19 1.35 11.12
CA GLY A 154 8.32 0.60 12.01
C GLY A 154 8.65 0.78 13.50
N GLY A 155 8.02 -0.03 14.35
CA GLY A 155 8.22 0.01 15.80
C GLY A 155 7.41 1.07 16.53
N TRP A 156 6.40 1.66 15.88
CA TRP A 156 5.40 2.52 16.50
C TRP A 156 4.00 2.03 16.17
N THR A 157 3.01 2.70 16.75
CA THR A 157 1.60 2.41 16.52
C THR A 157 0.94 3.59 15.82
N VAL A 158 0.11 3.29 14.83
CA VAL A 158 -0.71 4.25 14.06
C VAL A 158 -2.20 4.00 14.27
#